data_AF-A0A350P5U3-F1
#
_entry.id   AF-A0A350P5U3-F1
#
_cell.length_a   1.000
_cell.length_b   1.000
_cell.length_c   1.000
_cell.angle_alpha   90.00
_cell.angle_beta   90.00
_cell.angle_gamma   90.00
#
_symmetry.space_group_name_H-M   'P 1'
#
loop_
_entity.id
_entity.type
_entity.pdbx_description
1 polymer ?
#
loop_
_entity_poly.entity_id
_entity_poly.type
_entity_poly.pdbx_seq_one_letter_code
_entity_poly.pdbx_strand_id
1 'polypeptide(L)'
;YYRWEQWFFTRLYEKGLVYKKNSTVNWDPVDQTVLANEQVIDGRGWRSGALVEQKEIPQWFIKITDYAEELLSDLEQLEEWPDQVRAMQANWIGRSEGVDITFDLAK
;
A
#
# COMPACT_ATOMS: atom_id res chain seq x y z
N TYR A 1 3.47 -8.09 -23.44
CA TYR A 1 3.41 -6.95 -22.51
C TYR A 1 3.87 -7.39 -21.11
N TYR A 2 3.12 -8.26 -20.43
CA TYR A 2 3.39 -8.74 -19.06
C TYR A 2 4.80 -9.32 -18.79
N ARG A 3 5.51 -9.83 -19.81
CA ARG A 3 6.87 -10.38 -19.64
C ARG A 3 7.83 -9.35 -19.03
N TRP A 4 7.60 -8.07 -19.31
CA TRP A 4 8.45 -6.98 -18.83
C TRP A 4 8.17 -6.66 -17.36
N GLU A 5 6.91 -6.72 -16.94
CA GLU A 5 6.54 -6.58 -15.52
C GLU A 5 7.05 -7.76 -14.69
N GLN A 6 6.97 -8.98 -15.23
CA GLN A 6 7.55 -10.17 -14.60
C GLN A 6 9.07 -10.01 -14.41
N TRP A 7 9.78 -9.61 -15.46
CA TRP A 7 11.21 -9.31 -15.39
C TRP A 7 11.51 -8.18 -14.40
N PHE A 8 10.74 -7.10 -14.40
CA PHE A 8 10.94 -5.98 -13.49
C PHE A 8 10.73 -6.39 -12.03
N PHE A 9 9.70 -7.18 -11.75
CA PHE A 9 9.44 -7.73 -10.43
C PHE A 9 10.61 -8.58 -9.92
N THR A 10 11.17 -9.46 -10.75
CA THR A 10 12.33 -10.27 -10.32
C THR A 10 13.55 -9.39 -10.03
N ARG A 11 13.76 -8.31 -10.80
CA ARG A 11 14.84 -7.35 -10.54
C ARG A 11 14.65 -6.58 -9.23
N LEU A 12 13.42 -6.17 -8.91
CA LEU A 12 13.12 -5.53 -7.62
C LEU A 12 13.29 -6.51 -6.46
N TYR A 13 12.90 -7.77 -6.65
CA TYR A 13 13.10 -8.83 -5.67
C TYR A 13 14.59 -9.08 -5.37
N GLU A 14 15.41 -9.20 -6.42
CA GLU A 14 16.87 -9.34 -6.27
C GLU A 14 17.52 -8.16 -5.53
N LYS A 15 16.94 -6.96 -5.65
CA LYS A 15 17.38 -5.75 -4.95
C LYS A 15 16.79 -5.57 -3.55
N GLY A 16 15.97 -6.51 -3.09
CA GLY A 16 15.33 -6.46 -1.77
C GLY A 16 14.20 -5.42 -1.65
N LEU A 17 13.71 -4.90 -2.78
CA LEU A 17 12.58 -3.96 -2.86
C LEU A 17 11.23 -4.67 -2.97
N VAL A 18 11.25 -5.97 -3.29
CA VAL A 18 10.07 -6.84 -3.19
C VAL A 18 10.34 -7.88 -2.10
N TYR A 19 9.33 -8.12 -1.26
CA TYR A 19 9.43 -9.09 -0.17
C TYR A 19 8.08 -9.76 0.10
N LYS A 20 8.14 -10.89 0.80
CA LYS A 20 6.95 -11.64 1.21
C LYS A 20 6.72 -11.45 2.70
N LYS A 21 5.49 -11.13 3.09
CA LYS A 21 5.07 -10.92 4.49
C LYS A 21 3.67 -11.49 4.67
N ASN A 22 3.39 -12.05 5.86
CA ASN A 22 2.01 -12.32 6.24
C ASN A 22 1.33 -10.99 6.55
N SER A 23 0.25 -10.71 5.81
CA SER A 23 -0.55 -9.54 6.04
C SER A 23 -2.00 -9.96 6.21
N THR A 24 -2.67 -9.28 7.14
CA THR A 24 -4.12 -9.21 7.15
C THR A 24 -4.55 -8.46 5.89
N VAL A 25 -5.42 -9.08 5.10
CA VAL A 25 -5.93 -8.52 3.86
C VAL A 25 -7.44 -8.59 3.79
N ASN A 26 -8.02 -7.65 3.06
CA ASN A 26 -9.41 -7.69 2.64
C ASN A 26 -9.59 -8.84 1.65
N TRP A 27 -10.41 -9.84 1.99
CA TRP A 27 -10.71 -10.98 1.14
C TRP A 27 -12.16 -10.93 0.68
N ASP A 28 -12.35 -11.04 -0.63
CA ASP A 28 -13.67 -11.21 -1.23
C ASP A 28 -14.01 -12.71 -1.33
N PRO A 29 -15.04 -13.21 -0.62
CA PRO A 29 -15.39 -14.62 -0.64
C PRO A 29 -16.05 -15.07 -1.96
N VAL A 30 -16.60 -14.14 -2.74
CA VAL A 30 -17.25 -14.43 -4.02
C VAL A 30 -16.22 -14.43 -5.15
N ASP A 31 -15.42 -13.37 -5.24
CA ASP A 31 -14.38 -13.23 -6.27
C ASP A 31 -13.13 -14.07 -5.96
N GLN A 32 -13.02 -14.61 -4.74
CA GLN A 32 -11.89 -15.40 -4.25
C GLN A 32 -10.54 -14.73 -4.50
N THR A 33 -10.48 -13.43 -4.19
CA THR A 33 -9.29 -12.62 -4.36
C THR A 33 -9.10 -11.66 -3.20
N VAL A 34 -7.86 -11.23 -3.04
CA VAL A 34 -7.53 -10.08 -2.20
C VAL A 34 -8.04 -8.80 -2.85
N LEU A 35 -8.54 -7.88 -2.03
CA LEU A 35 -8.91 -6.52 -2.40
C LEU A 35 -7.95 -5.51 -1.76
N ALA A 36 -7.59 -4.47 -2.50
CA ALA A 36 -6.99 -3.28 -1.93
C ALA A 36 -8.02 -2.49 -1.11
N ASN A 37 -7.59 -1.58 -0.24
CA ASN A 37 -8.51 -0.81 0.62
C ASN A 37 -9.52 0.02 -0.20
N GLU A 38 -9.08 0.57 -1.34
CA GLU A 38 -9.90 1.38 -2.24
C GLU A 38 -10.97 0.56 -2.98
N GLN A 39 -10.83 -0.77 -2.98
CA GLN A 39 -11.80 -1.69 -3.59
C GLN A 39 -12.84 -2.19 -2.57
N VAL A 40 -12.77 -1.71 -1.33
CA VAL A 40 -13.74 -1.98 -0.27
C VAL A 40 -14.60 -0.74 -0.04
N ILE A 41 -15.89 -0.85 -0.32
CA ILE A 41 -16.87 0.23 -0.18
C ILE A 41 -17.90 -0.21 0.85
N ASP A 42 -18.04 0.54 1.95
CA ASP A 42 -18.95 0.23 3.06
C ASP A 42 -18.79 -1.21 3.60
N GLY A 43 -17.54 -1.67 3.70
CA GLY A 43 -17.20 -3.02 4.18
C GLY A 43 -17.49 -4.14 3.18
N ARG A 44 -17.78 -3.80 1.92
CA ARG A 44 -18.14 -4.75 0.87
C ARG A 44 -17.23 -4.63 -0.35
N GLY A 45 -17.08 -5.73 -1.09
CA GLY A 45 -16.32 -5.72 -2.34
C GLY A 45 -16.99 -4.84 -3.39
N TRP A 46 -16.23 -3.95 -4.03
CA TRP A 46 -16.75 -2.96 -4.99
C TRP A 46 -17.52 -3.54 -6.20
N ARG A 47 -17.25 -4.80 -6.57
CA ARG A 47 -17.85 -5.50 -7.72
C ARG A 47 -18.86 -6.54 -7.29
N SER A 48 -18.49 -7.37 -6.32
CA SER A 48 -19.34 -8.46 -5.83
C SER A 48 -20.46 -7.99 -4.89
N GLY A 49 -20.26 -6.87 -4.20
CA GLY A 49 -21.11 -6.44 -3.08
C GLY A 49 -21.05 -7.37 -1.85
N ALA A 50 -20.20 -8.39 -1.86
CA ALA A 50 -20.06 -9.35 -0.78
C ALA A 50 -19.42 -8.69 0.46
N LEU A 51 -19.78 -9.18 1.65
CA LEU A 51 -19.13 -8.72 2.87
C LEU A 51 -17.65 -9.14 2.84
N VAL A 52 -16.75 -8.19 3.04
CA VAL A 52 -15.32 -8.44 3.04
C VAL A 52 -14.91 -9.13 4.33
N GLU A 53 -14.09 -10.18 4.21
CA GLU A 53 -13.48 -10.88 5.34
C GLU A 53 -12.04 -10.41 5.56
N GLN A 54 -11.56 -10.43 6.79
CA GLN A 54 -10.14 -10.25 7.08
C GLN A 54 -9.46 -11.62 7.14
N LYS A 55 -8.42 -11.83 6.31
CA LYS A 55 -7.62 -13.07 6.33
C LYS A 55 -6.14 -12.75 6.43
N GLU A 56 -5.43 -13.55 7.22
CA GLU A 56 -3.97 -13.56 7.20
C GLU A 56 -3.48 -14.50 6.13
N ILE A 57 -2.83 -13.96 5.10
CA ILE A 57 -2.21 -14.77 4.06
C ILE A 57 -0.83 -14.21 3.67
N PRO A 58 0.10 -15.06 3.22
CA PRO A 58 1.37 -14.60 2.67
C PRO A 58 1.14 -13.81 1.38
N GLN A 59 1.57 -12.55 1.33
CA GLN A 59 1.45 -11.68 0.16
C GLN A 59 2.79 -11.08 -0.24
N TRP A 60 2.89 -10.68 -1.50
CA TRP A 60 4.02 -9.96 -2.05
C TRP A 60 3.81 -8.45 -1.91
N PHE A 61 4.84 -7.76 -1.45
CA PHE A 61 4.83 -6.30 -1.27
C PHE A 61 6.01 -5.67 -1.99
N ILE A 62 5.79 -4.48 -2.55
CA ILE A 62 6.84 -3.56 -2.99
C ILE A 62 7.10 -2.58 -1.85
N LYS A 63 8.36 -2.33 -1.51
CA LYS A 63 8.80 -1.36 -0.49
C LYS A 63 8.66 0.08 -0.97
N ILE A 64 7.45 0.50 -1.32
CA ILE A 64 7.17 1.88 -1.73
C ILE A 64 7.47 2.88 -0.60
N THR A 65 7.37 2.44 0.66
CA THR A 65 7.69 3.25 1.85
C THR A 65 9.14 3.69 1.90
N ASP A 66 10.07 2.93 1.30
CA ASP A 66 11.49 3.32 1.23
C ASP A 66 11.68 4.55 0.33
N TYR A 67 10.69 4.89 -0.49
CA TYR A 67 10.65 6.04 -1.40
C TYR A 67 9.65 7.12 -0.97
N ALA A 68 9.02 7.01 0.21
CA ALA A 68 7.96 7.93 0.62
C ALA A 68 8.42 9.39 0.72
N GLU A 69 9.65 9.62 1.19
CA GLU A 69 10.22 10.97 1.29
C GLU A 69 10.52 11.57 -0.09
N GLU A 70 11.14 10.77 -0.98
CA GLU A 70 11.41 11.18 -2.37
C GLU A 70 10.13 11.51 -3.12
N LEU A 71 9.12 10.65 -3.01
CA LEU A 71 7.80 10.87 -3.61
C LEU A 71 7.13 12.13 -3.09
N LEU A 72 7.30 12.46 -1.80
CA LEU A 72 6.73 13.66 -1.19
C LEU A 72 7.46 14.92 -1.65
N SER A 73 8.80 14.92 -1.63
CA SER A 73 9.61 16.07 -2.03
C SER A 73 9.46 16.40 -3.51
N ASP A 74 9.33 15.37 -4.35
CA ASP A 74 9.23 15.56 -5.80
C ASP A 74 7.89 16.16 -6.23
N LEU A 75 6.85 16.18 -5.38
CA LEU A 75 5.60 16.89 -5.65
C LEU A 75 5.83 18.40 -5.85
N GLU A 76 6.86 18.98 -5.21
CA GLU A 76 7.21 20.40 -5.35
C GLU A 76 7.71 20.73 -6.77
N GLN A 77 8.31 19.76 -7.46
CA GLN A 77 8.86 19.90 -8.80
C GLN A 77 7.77 19.79 -9.89
N LEU A 78 6.58 19.29 -9.55
CA LEU A 78 5.46 19.10 -10.47
C LEU A 78 4.66 20.40 -10.65
N GLU A 79 5.27 21.44 -11.21
CA GLU A 79 4.65 22.77 -11.40
C GLU A 79 3.39 22.75 -12.29
N GLU A 80 3.33 21.81 -13.25
CA GLU A 80 2.20 21.68 -14.17
C GLU A 80 1.02 20.86 -13.59
N TRP A 81 1.19 20.26 -12.42
CA TRP A 81 0.14 19.46 -11.80
C TRP A 81 -0.86 20.33 -11.04
N PRO A 82 -2.18 20.04 -11.11
CA PRO A 82 -3.16 20.74 -10.30
C PRO A 82 -2.85 20.64 -8.81
N ASP A 83 -2.92 21.75 -8.09
CA ASP A 83 -2.62 21.83 -6.65
C ASP A 83 -3.43 20.81 -5.84
N GLN A 84 -4.69 20.59 -6.23
CA GLN A 84 -5.56 19.62 -5.59
C GLN A 84 -4.99 18.19 -5.69
N VAL A 85 -4.41 17.80 -6.83
CA VAL A 85 -3.83 16.47 -7.02
C VAL A 85 -2.58 16.31 -6.17
N ARG A 86 -1.70 17.33 -6.16
CA ARG A 86 -0.50 17.34 -5.31
C ARG A 86 -0.87 17.24 -3.82
N ALA A 87 -1.86 18.01 -3.38
CA ALA A 87 -2.36 17.96 -2.01
C ALA A 87 -2.96 16.58 -1.66
N MET A 88 -3.73 15.97 -2.56
CA MET A 88 -4.26 14.61 -2.36
C MET A 88 -3.14 13.57 -2.19
N GLN A 89 -2.07 13.64 -3.00
CA GLN A 89 -0.92 12.74 -2.88
C GLN A 89 -0.15 12.97 -1.56
N ALA A 90 0.12 14.22 -1.19
CA ALA A 90 0.78 14.55 0.07
C ALA A 90 -0.01 14.02 1.28
N ASN A 91 -1.34 14.20 1.26
CA ASN A 91 -2.21 13.67 2.30
C ASN A 91 -2.27 12.13 2.32
N TRP A 92 -2.20 11.49 1.14
CA TRP A 92 -2.15 10.03 1.01
C TRP A 92 -0.85 9.45 1.56
N ILE A 93 0.30 10.08 1.27
CA ILE A 93 1.61 9.69 1.81
C ILE A 93 1.63 9.89 3.34
N GLY A 94 1.05 10.98 3.83
CA GLY A 94 0.73 11.14 5.25
C GLY A 94 1.95 11.18 6.17
N ARG A 95 3.06 11.80 5.73
CA ARG A 95 4.25 11.98 6.58
C ARG A 95 3.86 12.70 7.88
N SER A 96 4.27 12.12 9.00
CA SER A 96 4.11 12.69 10.33
C SER A 96 5.42 12.58 11.10
N GLU A 97 5.64 13.53 12.00
CA GLU A 97 6.78 13.54 12.90
C GLU A 97 6.28 13.35 14.32
N GLY A 98 6.95 12.48 15.08
CA GLY A 98 6.52 12.08 16.41
C GLY A 98 7.69 11.57 17.25
N VAL A 99 7.34 10.92 18.36
CA VAL A 99 8.32 10.34 19.29
C VAL A 99 7.87 8.95 19.71
N ASP A 100 8.81 8.02 19.75
CA ASP A 100 8.58 6.69 20.31
C ASP A 100 8.76 6.73 21.83
N ILE A 101 7.69 6.36 22.56
CA ILE A 101 7.71 6.27 24.03
C ILE A 101 7.54 4.80 24.40
N THR A 102 8.51 4.26 25.15
CA THR A 102 8.46 2.88 25.64
C THR A 102 7.86 2.85 27.04
N PHE A 103 6.86 1.99 27.26
CA PHE A 103 6.23 1.79 28.56
C PHE A 103 6.55 0.39 29.08
N ASP A 104 6.99 0.31 30.34
CA ASP A 104 7.15 -0.97 31.03
C ASP A 104 5.79 -1.49 31.53
N LEU A 105 5.58 -2.80 31.44
CA LEU A 105 4.40 -3.45 32.03
C LEU A 105 4.59 -3.63 33.54
N ALA A 106 3.53 -3.37 34.31
CA ALA A 106 3.51 -3.68 35.73
C ALA A 106 3.61 -5.20 35.93
N LYS A 107 4.44 -5.60 36.90
CA LYS A 107 4.59 -7.01 37.30
C LYS A 107 3.33 -7.56 37.96
#